data_AF-A0A4Y7SED7-F1
#
_entry.id   AF-A0A4Y7SED7-F1
#
_cell.length_a   1.000
_cell.length_b   1.000
_cell.length_c   1.000
_cell.angle_alpha   90.00
_cell.angle_beta   90.00
_cell.angle_gamma   90.00
#
_symmetry.space_group_name_H-M   'P 1'
#
loop_
_entity.id
_entity.type
_entity.pdbx_description
1 polymer ?
#
loop_
_entity_poly.entity_id
_entity_poly.type
_entity_poly.pdbx_seq_one_letter_code
_entity_poly.pdbx_strand_id
1 'polypeptide(L)'
;GQILTRFLQFSAVLAIEDKNKLQQQYWNDLVKEYFSPKASFRFQLWKTEDKKEAKYFEIGALILPRFFLATTQAGVTSMSWVVDGCRERILAPGAYSLETAHARMDLSIFKRYRVALKGWLSVVYEASVVRPASATGPTPTLSTVDPNDIKLLITSLNMHVYQYEKMINLDLITGERTREDVNLFPIRIPGAPSPPVGSNAAMAEEAERRRRCGEEPRIQIARATMPGEPSTRLVFLRPPCDVWR
;
A
#
# COMPACT_ATOMS: atom_id res chain seq x y z
N GLY A 1 20.44 -13.11 10.54
CA GLY A 1 19.52 -11.99 10.82
C GLY A 1 19.71 -10.79 9.90
N GLN A 2 20.65 -10.79 8.94
CA GLN A 2 20.96 -9.59 8.15
C GLN A 2 19.84 -9.24 7.17
N ILE A 3 19.27 -10.24 6.49
CA ILE A 3 18.17 -10.03 5.54
C ILE A 3 16.86 -9.68 6.24
N LEU A 4 16.57 -10.26 7.41
CA LEU A 4 15.43 -9.85 8.23
C LEU A 4 15.59 -8.40 8.66
N THR A 5 16.77 -8.00 9.12
CA THR A 5 17.03 -6.60 9.52
C THR A 5 16.81 -5.65 8.34
N ARG A 6 17.29 -6.00 7.14
CA ARG A 6 17.05 -5.21 5.93
C ARG A 6 15.57 -5.10 5.59
N PHE A 7 14.81 -6.18 5.72
CA PHE A 7 13.36 -6.18 5.52
C PHE A 7 12.63 -5.28 6.54
N LEU A 8 13.03 -5.35 7.82
CA LEU A 8 12.45 -4.54 8.88
C LEU A 8 12.81 -3.06 8.74
N GLN A 9 14.01 -2.73 8.24
CA GLN A 9 14.36 -1.36 7.86
C GLN A 9 13.41 -0.82 6.79
N PHE A 10 13.17 -1.60 5.73
CA PHE A 10 12.19 -1.23 4.70
C PHE A 10 10.80 -1.01 5.29
N SER A 11 10.34 -1.93 6.15
CA SER A 11 9.07 -1.83 6.87
C SER A 11 9.00 -0.54 7.72
N ALA A 12 10.07 -0.19 8.42
CA ALA A 12 10.12 1.02 9.24
C ALA A 12 9.99 2.30 8.40
N VAL A 13 10.66 2.38 7.25
CA VAL A 13 10.56 3.55 6.35
C VAL A 13 9.14 3.66 5.75
N LEU A 14 8.50 2.53 5.45
CA LEU A 14 7.10 2.52 5.03
C LEU A 14 6.14 2.98 6.14
N ALA A 15 6.48 2.72 7.41
CA ALA A 15 5.63 3.05 8.56
C ALA A 15 5.64 4.54 8.93
N ILE A 16 6.75 5.26 8.68
CA ILE A 16 6.91 6.68 9.02
C ILE A 16 5.93 7.54 8.22
N GLU A 17 5.16 8.42 8.87
CA GLU A 17 4.32 9.38 8.17
C GLU A 17 5.17 10.59 7.75
N ASP A 18 5.29 10.83 6.44
CA ASP A 18 6.02 11.98 5.89
C ASP A 18 5.21 12.60 4.74
N LYS A 19 5.17 13.94 4.71
CA LYS A 19 4.55 14.72 3.62
C LYS A 19 5.26 14.49 2.28
N ASN A 20 6.54 14.15 2.30
CA ASN A 20 7.32 13.85 1.09
C ASN A 20 6.82 12.60 0.35
N LYS A 21 6.05 11.72 1.01
CA LYS A 21 5.41 10.54 0.40
C LYS A 21 4.36 10.89 -0.67
N LEU A 22 3.95 12.15 -0.79
CA LEU A 22 3.11 12.60 -1.90
C LEU A 22 3.91 12.87 -3.20
N GLN A 23 5.24 12.93 -3.12
CA GLN A 23 6.11 13.17 -4.26
C GLN A 23 6.56 11.86 -4.90
N GLN A 24 6.50 11.79 -6.23
CA GLN A 24 6.95 10.60 -6.95
C GLN A 24 8.45 10.32 -6.78
N GLN A 25 9.27 11.37 -6.63
CA GLN A 25 10.72 11.24 -6.49
C GLN A 25 11.11 10.44 -5.24
N TYR A 26 10.45 10.69 -4.11
CA TYR A 26 10.65 9.95 -2.87
C TYR A 26 10.51 8.44 -3.08
N TRP A 27 9.45 8.01 -3.78
CA TRP A 27 9.21 6.59 -4.04
C TRP A 27 10.20 5.99 -5.04
N ASN A 28 10.68 6.76 -6.01
CA ASN A 28 11.72 6.30 -6.92
C ASN A 28 13.02 6.00 -6.16
N ASP A 29 13.39 6.87 -5.21
CA ASP A 29 14.62 6.72 -4.45
C ASP A 29 14.51 5.58 -3.43
N LEU A 30 13.35 5.45 -2.77
CA LEU A 30 13.05 4.31 -1.90
C LEU A 30 13.15 2.97 -2.65
N VAL A 31 12.54 2.87 -3.84
CA VAL A 31 12.57 1.62 -4.62
C VAL A 31 13.99 1.30 -5.08
N LYS A 32 14.78 2.30 -5.50
CA LYS A 32 16.19 2.09 -5.84
C LYS A 32 17.05 1.63 -4.67
N GLU A 33 16.70 2.03 -3.44
CA GLU A 33 17.45 1.66 -2.24
C GLU A 33 17.20 0.21 -1.80
N TYR A 34 15.96 -0.26 -1.92
CA TYR A 34 15.54 -1.56 -1.37
C TYR A 34 15.29 -2.65 -2.42
N PHE A 35 15.00 -2.30 -3.67
CA PHE A 35 14.66 -3.27 -4.72
C PHE A 35 15.72 -3.33 -5.81
N SER A 36 15.94 -4.53 -6.33
CA SER A 36 16.72 -4.75 -7.56
C SER A 36 15.97 -4.18 -8.77
N PRO A 37 16.65 -3.71 -9.83
CA PRO A 37 15.99 -3.27 -11.06
C PRO A 37 15.11 -4.34 -11.72
N LYS A 38 15.39 -5.63 -11.43
CA LYS A 38 14.62 -6.78 -11.91
C LYS A 38 13.60 -7.28 -10.89
N ALA A 39 13.35 -6.53 -9.83
CA ALA A 39 12.52 -7.00 -8.74
C ALA A 39 11.05 -7.14 -9.14
N SER A 40 10.39 -8.11 -8.50
CA SER A 40 8.94 -8.30 -8.60
C SER A 40 8.31 -8.31 -7.21
N PHE A 41 7.20 -7.60 -7.08
CA PHE A 41 6.33 -7.63 -5.91
C PHE A 41 5.02 -8.29 -6.30
N ARG A 42 4.73 -9.44 -5.70
CA ARG A 42 3.50 -10.19 -5.95
C ARG A 42 2.65 -10.26 -4.71
N PHE A 43 1.36 -10.03 -4.88
CA PHE A 43 0.40 -10.25 -3.82
C PHE A 43 -0.96 -10.70 -4.36
N GLN A 44 -1.67 -11.42 -3.51
CA GLN A 44 -2.98 -11.97 -3.80
C GLN A 44 -4.06 -11.20 -3.03
N LEU A 45 -5.11 -10.77 -3.74
CA LEU A 45 -6.31 -10.20 -3.16
C LEU A 45 -7.48 -11.16 -3.36
N TRP A 46 -8.23 -11.40 -2.29
CA TRP A 46 -9.46 -12.18 -2.32
C TRP A 46 -10.67 -11.25 -2.42
N LYS A 47 -11.65 -11.64 -3.22
CA LYS A 47 -12.99 -11.04 -3.20
C LYS A 47 -13.78 -11.72 -2.07
N THR A 48 -14.29 -10.96 -1.10
CA THR A 48 -14.89 -11.53 0.11
C THR A 48 -16.19 -12.30 -0.15
N GLU A 49 -16.95 -11.93 -1.19
CA GLU A 49 -18.23 -12.56 -1.52
C GLU A 49 -18.10 -13.96 -2.12
N ASP A 50 -17.00 -14.24 -2.82
CA ASP A 50 -16.74 -15.52 -3.47
C ASP A 50 -15.26 -15.91 -3.24
N LYS A 51 -14.98 -16.71 -2.21
CA LYS A 51 -13.64 -17.30 -1.95
C LYS A 51 -13.10 -18.17 -3.10
N LYS A 52 -13.78 -18.21 -4.25
CA LYS A 52 -13.45 -19.01 -5.43
C LYS A 52 -12.52 -18.30 -6.42
N GLU A 53 -12.42 -16.97 -6.38
CA GLU A 53 -11.57 -16.23 -7.34
C GLU A 53 -10.62 -15.27 -6.61
N ALA A 54 -9.34 -15.58 -6.68
CA ALA A 54 -8.29 -14.71 -6.17
C ALA A 54 -7.61 -13.98 -7.33
N LYS A 55 -7.48 -12.67 -7.19
CA LYS A 55 -6.76 -11.85 -8.16
C LYS A 55 -5.30 -11.75 -7.75
N TYR A 56 -4.43 -12.26 -8.60
CA TYR A 56 -2.98 -12.15 -8.45
C TYR A 56 -2.50 -10.86 -9.10
N PHE A 57 -1.71 -10.10 -8.35
CA PHE A 57 -1.03 -8.92 -8.84
C PHE A 57 0.47 -9.17 -8.86
N GLU A 58 1.11 -8.85 -9.97
CA GLU A 58 2.56 -8.82 -10.11
C GLU A 58 2.97 -7.42 -10.54
N ILE A 59 3.79 -6.78 -9.71
CA ILE A 59 4.25 -5.41 -9.90
C ILE A 59 5.77 -5.45 -10.04
N GLY A 60 6.26 -5.07 -11.21
CA GLY A 60 7.70 -4.94 -11.47
C GLY A 60 8.28 -3.69 -10.81
N ALA A 61 9.60 -3.70 -10.61
CA ALA A 61 10.37 -2.61 -10.00
C ALA A 61 10.11 -1.23 -10.62
N LEU A 62 9.89 -1.14 -11.93
CA LEU A 62 9.60 0.12 -12.63
C LEU A 62 8.23 0.72 -12.29
N ILE A 63 7.28 -0.10 -11.85
CA ILE A 63 5.91 0.30 -11.55
C ILE A 63 5.71 0.49 -10.03
N LEU A 64 6.56 -0.15 -9.21
CA LEU A 64 6.53 -0.07 -7.75
C LEU A 64 6.43 1.36 -7.20
N PRO A 65 7.22 2.35 -7.67
CA PRO A 65 7.12 3.72 -7.14
C PRO A 65 5.72 4.32 -7.31
N ARG A 66 5.10 4.07 -8.47
CA ARG A 66 3.74 4.54 -8.78
C ARG A 66 2.70 3.80 -7.94
N PHE A 67 2.91 2.51 -7.68
CA PHE A 67 2.03 1.72 -6.82
C PHE A 67 2.01 2.26 -5.39
N PHE A 68 3.17 2.56 -4.80
CA PHE A 68 3.23 3.15 -3.46
C PHE A 68 2.65 4.56 -3.41
N LEU A 69 2.92 5.38 -4.42
CA LEU A 69 2.32 6.70 -4.55
C LEU A 69 0.78 6.62 -4.62
N ALA A 70 0.24 5.77 -5.48
CA ALA A 70 -1.20 5.57 -5.62
C ALA A 70 -1.84 5.11 -4.30
N THR A 71 -1.18 4.21 -3.59
CA THR A 71 -1.65 3.71 -2.28
C THR A 71 -1.70 4.84 -1.24
N THR A 72 -0.71 5.73 -1.25
CA THR A 72 -0.69 6.91 -0.37
C THR A 72 -1.75 7.93 -0.76
N GLN A 73 -1.94 8.18 -2.06
CA GLN A 73 -2.99 9.06 -2.59
C GLN A 73 -4.41 8.53 -2.33
N ALA A 74 -4.57 7.21 -2.22
CA ALA A 74 -5.82 6.58 -1.80
C ALA A 74 -6.11 6.76 -0.29
N GLY A 75 -5.20 7.37 0.48
CA GLY A 75 -5.41 7.72 1.88
C GLY A 75 -4.72 6.80 2.89
N VAL A 76 -3.86 5.88 2.43
CA VAL A 76 -2.99 5.11 3.33
C VAL A 76 -1.87 6.04 3.84
N THR A 77 -1.79 6.25 5.15
CA THR A 77 -0.77 7.12 5.77
C THR A 77 0.47 6.35 6.18
N SER A 78 0.27 5.11 6.63
CA SER A 78 1.34 4.27 7.15
C SER A 78 1.13 2.83 6.68
N MET A 79 2.22 2.20 6.27
CA MET A 79 2.27 0.79 5.88
C MET A 79 3.38 0.11 6.69
N SER A 80 3.06 -0.98 7.38
CA SER A 80 4.06 -1.71 8.17
C SER A 80 3.92 -3.21 7.99
N TRP A 81 5.04 -3.90 8.04
CA TRP A 81 5.13 -5.35 8.03
C TRP A 81 5.46 -5.88 9.42
N VAL A 82 4.68 -6.85 9.86
CA VAL A 82 4.94 -7.67 11.04
C VAL A 82 5.25 -9.09 10.54
N VAL A 83 6.38 -9.63 10.96
CA VAL A 83 6.87 -10.92 10.54
C VAL A 83 7.20 -11.73 11.79
N ASP A 84 6.57 -12.89 11.94
CA ASP A 84 6.80 -13.81 13.05
C ASP A 84 7.38 -15.14 12.55
N GLY A 85 8.22 -15.78 13.35
CA GLY A 85 8.79 -17.11 13.05
C GLY A 85 9.57 -17.20 11.74
N CYS A 86 10.22 -16.10 11.31
CA CYS A 86 10.92 -16.07 10.03
C CYS A 86 12.13 -17.00 9.99
N ARG A 87 12.33 -17.63 8.83
CA ARG A 87 13.47 -18.48 8.50
C ARG A 87 14.30 -17.81 7.42
N GLU A 88 15.57 -17.62 7.70
CA GLU A 88 16.55 -17.15 6.73
C GLU A 88 17.28 -18.34 6.11
N ARG A 89 17.48 -18.33 4.80
CA ARG A 89 18.25 -19.36 4.08
C ARG A 89 19.19 -18.71 3.07
N ILE A 90 20.33 -19.34 2.85
CA ILE A 90 21.24 -19.01 1.74
C ILE A 90 20.83 -19.91 0.59
N LEU A 91 20.39 -19.33 -0.53
CA LEU A 91 20.00 -20.10 -1.72
C LEU A 91 21.22 -20.41 -2.58
N ALA A 92 22.05 -19.39 -2.80
CA ALA A 92 23.28 -19.46 -3.56
C ALA A 92 24.25 -18.39 -3.02
N PRO A 93 25.54 -18.40 -3.40
CA PRO A 93 26.45 -17.32 -3.07
C PRO A 93 25.88 -15.96 -3.53
N GLY A 94 25.62 -15.06 -2.58
CA GLY A 94 25.00 -13.75 -2.85
C GLY A 94 23.48 -13.76 -3.03
N ALA A 95 22.80 -14.90 -2.90
CA ALA A 95 21.34 -15.00 -2.95
C ALA A 95 20.78 -15.60 -1.66
N TYR A 96 19.79 -14.92 -1.09
CA TYR A 96 19.25 -15.25 0.23
C TYR A 96 17.71 -15.28 0.18
N SER A 97 17.07 -16.14 0.98
CA SER A 97 15.62 -16.11 1.16
C SER A 97 15.23 -15.87 2.61
N LEU A 98 14.14 -15.12 2.78
CA LEU A 98 13.43 -14.90 4.02
C LEU A 98 12.02 -15.47 3.84
N GLU A 99 11.69 -16.50 4.59
CA GLU A 99 10.38 -17.17 4.54
C GLU A 99 9.68 -17.08 5.89
N THR A 100 8.40 -16.75 5.89
CA THR A 100 7.54 -16.86 7.07
C THR A 100 6.16 -17.36 6.68
N ALA A 101 5.60 -18.22 7.53
CA ALA A 101 4.22 -18.66 7.43
C ALA A 101 3.22 -17.63 7.98
N HIS A 102 3.69 -16.72 8.84
CA HIS A 102 2.88 -15.77 9.59
C HIS A 102 3.43 -14.35 9.39
N ALA A 103 3.08 -13.75 8.26
CA ALA A 103 3.29 -12.35 7.98
C ALA A 103 1.97 -11.58 8.06
N ARG A 104 2.08 -10.33 8.47
CA ARG A 104 0.97 -9.39 8.49
C ARG A 104 1.43 -8.05 7.91
N MET A 105 0.67 -7.53 6.94
CA MET A 105 0.85 -6.17 6.44
C MET A 105 -0.29 -5.32 6.98
N ASP A 106 0.06 -4.30 7.76
CA ASP A 106 -0.88 -3.33 8.31
C ASP A 106 -0.85 -2.05 7.47
N LEU A 107 -2.05 -1.62 7.06
CA LEU A 107 -2.29 -0.39 6.32
C LEU A 107 -3.16 0.51 7.20
N SER A 108 -2.59 1.63 7.66
CA SER A 108 -3.34 2.65 8.39
C SER A 108 -3.87 3.69 7.43
N ILE A 109 -5.17 3.92 7.46
CA ILE A 109 -5.84 4.97 6.69
C ILE A 109 -6.23 6.08 7.65
N PHE A 110 -5.90 7.32 7.28
CA PHE A 110 -6.04 8.48 8.16
C PHE A 110 -7.42 8.55 8.81
N LYS A 111 -7.45 8.54 10.16
CA LYS A 111 -8.63 8.76 11.01
C LYS A 111 -9.87 7.89 10.68
N ARG A 112 -9.73 6.71 10.08
CA ARG A 112 -10.89 5.92 9.63
C ARG A 112 -10.87 4.46 10.02
N TYR A 113 -9.88 3.71 9.53
CA TYR A 113 -9.77 2.28 9.81
C TYR A 113 -8.36 1.80 9.50
N ARG A 114 -8.01 0.65 10.06
CA ARG A 114 -6.82 -0.11 9.73
C ARG A 114 -7.23 -1.36 8.96
N VAL A 115 -6.47 -1.68 7.93
CA VAL A 115 -6.59 -2.93 7.19
C VAL A 115 -5.38 -3.78 7.51
N ALA A 116 -5.62 -5.01 7.95
CA ALA A 116 -4.58 -5.99 8.17
C ALA A 116 -4.73 -7.15 7.18
N LEU A 117 -3.68 -7.37 6.40
CA LEU A 117 -3.57 -8.53 5.51
C LEU A 117 -2.68 -9.55 6.19
N LYS A 118 -3.23 -10.73 6.51
CA LYS A 118 -2.48 -11.84 7.10
C LYS A 118 -2.21 -12.89 6.03
N GLY A 119 -0.97 -13.36 5.96
CA GLY A 119 -0.51 -14.19 4.87
C GLY A 119 0.80 -14.90 5.16
N TRP A 120 1.23 -15.73 4.21
CA TRP A 120 2.61 -16.16 4.16
C TRP A 120 3.41 -15.21 3.27
N LEU A 121 4.69 -15.05 3.60
CA LEU A 121 5.60 -14.13 2.93
C LEU A 121 6.88 -14.87 2.57
N SER A 122 7.30 -14.71 1.32
CA SER A 122 8.61 -15.15 0.83
C SER A 122 9.30 -13.99 0.16
N VAL A 123 10.50 -13.66 0.62
CA VAL A 123 11.33 -12.59 0.06
C VAL A 123 12.67 -13.18 -0.35
N VAL A 124 13.09 -12.89 -1.58
CA VAL A 124 14.41 -13.25 -2.10
C VAL A 124 15.25 -12.00 -2.23
N TYR A 125 16.44 -12.05 -1.68
CA TYR A 125 17.45 -10.99 -1.74
C TYR A 125 18.61 -11.41 -2.62
N GLU A 126 19.18 -10.42 -3.30
CA GLU A 126 20.41 -10.52 -4.05
C GLU A 126 21.41 -9.49 -3.52
N ALA A 127 22.64 -9.92 -3.26
CA ALA A 127 23.73 -9.05 -2.87
C ALA A 127 24.31 -8.37 -4.11
N SER A 128 24.32 -7.05 -4.10
CA SER A 128 24.92 -6.21 -5.13
C SER A 128 26.11 -5.45 -4.55
N VAL A 129 27.23 -5.48 -5.27
CA VAL A 129 28.42 -4.72 -4.90
C VAL A 129 28.24 -3.27 -5.34
N VAL A 130 28.33 -2.35 -4.40
CA VAL A 130 28.33 -0.92 -4.67
C VAL A 130 29.71 -0.53 -5.18
N ARG A 131 29.84 -0.40 -6.49
CA ARG A 131 31.09 0.13 -7.06
C ARG A 131 31.12 1.66 -6.91
N PRO A 132 32.18 2.25 -6.35
CA PRO A 132 32.38 3.69 -6.48
C PRO A 132 32.56 4.05 -7.96
N ALA A 133 31.90 5.12 -8.41
CA ALA A 133 31.82 5.53 -9.82
C ALA A 133 33.19 5.79 -10.50
N SER A 134 34.29 5.83 -9.74
CA SER A 134 35.65 6.06 -10.19
C SER A 134 36.46 4.78 -10.53
N ALA A 135 35.93 3.58 -10.30
CA ALA A 135 36.69 2.34 -10.48
C ALA A 135 36.58 1.77 -11.91
N THR A 136 37.53 2.13 -12.77
CA THR A 136 37.74 1.56 -14.11
C THR A 136 38.53 0.24 -14.00
N GLY A 137 37.87 -0.86 -13.64
CA GLY A 137 38.53 -2.17 -13.52
C GLY A 137 37.60 -3.36 -13.80
N PRO A 138 38.10 -4.60 -13.81
CA PRO A 138 37.28 -5.81 -13.96
C PRO A 138 36.24 -5.93 -12.83
N THR A 139 35.10 -6.57 -13.10
CA THR A 139 33.97 -6.71 -12.18
C THR A 139 34.41 -7.41 -10.89
N PRO A 140 34.32 -6.78 -9.71
CA PRO A 140 34.72 -7.42 -8.46
C PRO A 140 33.79 -8.60 -8.13
N THR A 141 34.37 -9.72 -7.74
CA THR A 141 33.63 -10.88 -7.22
C THR A 141 33.30 -10.67 -5.75
N LEU A 142 32.15 -11.18 -5.30
CA LEU A 142 31.64 -11.06 -3.93
C LEU A 142 32.62 -11.45 -2.82
N SER A 143 33.64 -12.25 -3.14
CA SER A 143 34.69 -12.72 -2.23
C SER A 143 35.85 -11.74 -2.00
N THR A 144 35.92 -10.63 -2.75
CA THR A 144 37.04 -9.67 -2.70
C THR A 144 36.65 -8.26 -2.24
N VAL A 145 35.39 -8.08 -1.86
CA VAL A 145 34.79 -6.78 -1.55
C VAL A 145 34.62 -6.61 -0.05
N ASP A 146 34.92 -5.41 0.45
CA ASP A 146 34.68 -5.07 1.86
C ASP A 146 33.19 -5.29 2.21
N PRO A 147 32.89 -5.89 3.38
CA PRO A 147 31.51 -6.17 3.78
C PRO A 147 30.58 -4.94 3.79
N ASN A 148 31.14 -3.73 3.94
CA ASN A 148 30.41 -2.47 3.96
C ASN A 148 29.93 -2.01 2.56
N ASP A 149 30.52 -2.51 1.48
CA ASP A 149 30.15 -2.14 0.10
C ASP A 149 29.08 -3.07 -0.48
N ILE A 150 28.57 -4.02 0.31
CA ILE A 150 27.54 -4.97 -0.12
C ILE A 150 26.16 -4.43 0.24
N LYS A 151 25.33 -4.18 -0.78
CA LYS A 151 23.90 -3.86 -0.61
C LYS A 151 23.04 -5.09 -0.84
N LEU A 152 22.14 -5.35 0.08
CA LEU A 152 21.11 -6.38 -0.04
C LEU A 152 19.85 -5.76 -0.68
N LEU A 153 19.55 -6.19 -1.90
CA LEU A 153 18.39 -5.72 -2.67
C LEU A 153 17.35 -6.82 -2.78
N ILE A 154 16.08 -6.46 -2.69
CA ILE A 154 14.93 -7.35 -2.86
C ILE A 154 14.77 -7.65 -4.34
N THR A 155 14.79 -8.93 -4.73
CA THR A 155 14.55 -9.39 -6.11
C THR A 155 13.14 -9.97 -6.27
N SER A 156 12.60 -10.60 -5.22
CA SER A 156 11.24 -11.13 -5.24
C SER A 156 10.61 -10.92 -3.88
N LEU A 157 9.42 -10.34 -3.83
CA LEU A 157 8.63 -10.19 -2.61
C LEU A 157 7.24 -10.72 -2.90
N ASN A 158 6.94 -11.90 -2.37
CA ASN A 158 5.68 -12.60 -2.59
C ASN A 158 4.90 -12.68 -1.28
N MET A 159 3.71 -12.08 -1.26
CA MET A 159 2.78 -12.18 -0.13
C MET A 159 1.48 -12.84 -0.57
N HIS A 160 1.19 -13.99 0.00
CA HIS A 160 -0.09 -14.65 -0.21
C HIS A 160 -0.96 -14.45 1.02
N VAL A 161 -1.92 -13.56 0.87
CA VAL A 161 -2.90 -13.27 1.91
C VAL A 161 -3.85 -14.47 2.00
N TYR A 162 -4.21 -14.90 3.20
CA TYR A 162 -5.30 -15.88 3.41
C TYR A 162 -6.41 -15.31 4.30
N GLN A 163 -6.13 -14.22 5.03
CA GLN A 163 -7.09 -13.57 5.91
C GLN A 163 -6.98 -12.05 5.77
N TYR A 164 -8.14 -11.41 5.66
CA TYR A 164 -8.31 -9.98 5.57
C TYR A 164 -9.09 -9.52 6.80
N GLU A 165 -8.53 -8.54 7.54
CA GLU A 165 -9.18 -7.93 8.69
C GLU A 165 -9.29 -6.43 8.51
N LYS A 166 -10.46 -5.88 8.84
CA LYS A 166 -10.70 -4.44 8.86
C LYS A 166 -11.07 -4.03 10.28
N MET A 167 -10.28 -3.14 10.86
CA MET A 167 -10.45 -2.66 12.23
C MET A 167 -10.81 -1.18 12.21
N ILE A 168 -11.84 -0.78 12.96
CA ILE A 168 -12.22 0.62 13.13
C ILE A 168 -11.77 1.05 14.52
N ASN A 169 -11.27 2.29 14.65
CA ASN A 169 -10.96 2.84 15.97
C ASN A 169 -12.26 3.13 16.74
N LEU A 170 -12.32 2.70 18.00
CA LEU A 170 -13.49 2.90 18.87
C LEU A 170 -13.83 4.39 19.05
N ASP A 171 -12.83 5.26 19.06
CA ASP A 171 -13.02 6.71 19.17
C ASP A 171 -13.83 7.31 18.01
N LEU A 172 -13.83 6.65 16.84
CA LEU A 172 -14.68 7.05 15.70
C LEU A 172 -16.14 6.64 15.88
N ILE A 173 -16.39 5.70 16.78
CA ILE A 173 -17.72 5.19 17.11
C ILE A 173 -18.30 6.00 18.28
N THR A 174 -17.46 6.40 19.25
CA THR A 174 -17.86 7.05 20.51
C THR A 174 -17.64 8.56 20.54
N GLY A 175 -16.74 9.12 19.74
CA GLY A 175 -16.33 10.53 19.79
C GLY A 175 -17.35 11.53 19.21
N GLU A 176 -17.27 12.77 19.68
CA GLU A 176 -17.98 13.93 19.10
C GLU A 176 -17.37 14.29 17.74
N ARG A 177 -18.19 14.36 16.67
CA ARG A 177 -17.69 14.76 15.35
C ARG A 177 -17.12 16.18 15.43
N THR A 178 -15.85 16.36 15.09
CA THR A 178 -15.37 17.69 14.74
C THR A 178 -15.96 18.06 13.38
N ARG A 179 -16.33 19.33 13.20
CA ARG A 179 -17.03 19.85 12.00
C ARG A 179 -16.29 19.56 10.68
N GLU A 180 -14.99 19.28 10.75
CA GLU A 180 -14.14 18.87 9.63
C GLU A 180 -14.47 17.45 9.09
N ASP A 181 -14.99 16.54 9.92
CA ASP A 181 -15.37 15.17 9.52
C ASP A 181 -16.64 15.14 8.66
N VAL A 182 -17.48 16.17 8.74
CA VAL A 182 -18.76 16.28 8.02
C VAL A 182 -18.58 16.72 6.57
N ASN A 183 -17.49 17.43 6.26
CA ASN A 183 -17.25 17.99 4.92
C ASN A 183 -16.53 17.02 3.96
N LEU A 184 -15.97 15.91 4.45
CA LEU A 184 -15.33 14.90 3.61
C LEU A 184 -16.33 13.84 3.09
N PHE A 185 -17.58 13.88 3.56
CA PHE A 185 -18.70 13.10 3.02
C PHE A 185 -20.00 13.88 3.21
N PRO A 186 -20.56 14.53 2.18
CA PRO A 186 -21.89 15.11 2.30
C PRO A 186 -22.91 13.98 2.48
N ILE A 187 -23.29 13.74 3.74
CA ILE A 187 -24.38 12.85 4.11
C ILE A 187 -25.67 13.56 3.69
N ARG A 188 -26.32 13.09 2.63
CA ARG A 188 -27.73 13.43 2.41
C ARG A 188 -28.55 12.67 3.44
N ILE A 189 -29.07 13.40 4.42
CA ILE A 189 -30.15 12.93 5.29
C ILE A 189 -31.35 12.66 4.37
N PRO A 190 -31.94 11.45 4.38
CA PRO A 190 -33.21 11.20 3.69
C PRO A 190 -34.27 12.17 4.23
N GLY A 191 -34.76 13.08 3.38
CA GLY A 191 -35.80 14.05 3.74
C GLY A 191 -35.38 15.52 3.83
N ALA A 192 -34.12 15.89 3.57
CA ALA A 192 -33.73 17.30 3.50
C ALA A 192 -34.28 17.97 2.21
N PRO A 193 -34.98 19.11 2.30
CA PRO A 193 -35.55 19.81 1.14
C PRO A 193 -34.43 20.30 0.21
N SER A 194 -34.57 20.01 -1.07
CA SER A 194 -33.65 20.45 -2.13
C SER A 194 -33.68 21.99 -2.28
N PRO A 195 -32.53 22.64 -2.56
CA PRO A 195 -32.52 24.06 -2.90
C PRO A 195 -33.19 24.29 -4.26
N PRO A 196 -33.72 25.50 -4.50
CA PRO A 196 -34.59 25.78 -5.64
C PRO A 196 -33.85 25.66 -6.97
N VAL A 197 -34.58 25.12 -7.95
CA VAL A 197 -34.15 24.87 -9.33
C VAL A 197 -33.89 26.21 -10.03
N GLY A 198 -32.62 26.52 -10.25
CA GLY A 198 -32.16 27.56 -11.18
C GLY A 198 -31.56 26.89 -12.44
N SER A 199 -32.11 27.23 -13.60
CA SER A 199 -31.81 26.65 -14.91
C SER A 199 -30.34 26.84 -15.34
N ASN A 200 -29.56 25.76 -15.37
CA ASN A 200 -28.32 25.65 -16.15
C ASN A 200 -28.05 24.18 -16.47
N ALA A 201 -28.21 23.79 -17.74
CA ALA A 201 -28.06 22.40 -18.21
C ALA A 201 -26.66 21.80 -17.96
N ALA A 202 -25.62 22.63 -17.95
CA ALA A 202 -24.25 22.23 -17.62
C ALA A 202 -24.09 21.74 -16.15
N MET A 203 -24.91 22.25 -15.24
CA MET A 203 -24.86 21.87 -13.82
C MET A 203 -25.62 20.57 -13.54
N ALA A 204 -26.59 20.22 -14.39
CA ALA A 204 -27.34 18.97 -14.29
C ALA A 204 -26.48 17.76 -14.72
N GLU A 205 -25.68 17.90 -15.77
CA GLU A 205 -24.74 16.86 -16.22
C GLU A 205 -23.63 16.61 -15.19
N GLU A 206 -23.13 17.68 -14.53
CA GLU A 206 -22.14 17.57 -13.46
C GLU A 206 -22.74 16.97 -12.17
N ALA A 207 -24.00 17.31 -11.84
CA ALA A 207 -24.73 16.68 -10.75
C ALA A 207 -25.00 15.19 -11.01
N GLU A 208 -25.21 14.80 -12.26
CA GLU A 208 -25.43 13.41 -12.66
C GLU A 208 -24.13 12.61 -12.79
N ARG A 209 -23.02 13.26 -13.15
CA ARG A 209 -21.65 12.71 -12.99
C ARG A 209 -21.30 12.47 -11.52
N ARG A 210 -21.64 13.41 -10.63
CA ARG A 210 -21.48 13.24 -9.16
C ARG A 210 -22.35 12.10 -8.62
N ARG A 211 -23.58 11.93 -9.13
CA ARG A 211 -24.45 10.78 -8.77
C ARG A 211 -23.81 9.43 -9.13
N ARG A 212 -23.17 9.32 -10.29
CA ARG A 212 -22.44 8.09 -10.70
C ARG A 212 -21.15 7.82 -9.91
N CYS A 213 -20.56 8.82 -9.24
CA CYS A 213 -19.36 8.64 -8.39
C CYS A 213 -19.70 8.06 -6.98
N GLY A 214 -20.99 7.91 -6.61
CA GLY A 214 -21.41 7.67 -5.21
C GLY A 214 -21.95 6.29 -4.83
N GLU A 215 -22.09 5.35 -5.77
CA GLU A 215 -22.81 4.08 -5.57
C GLU A 215 -21.86 2.93 -5.19
N GLU A 216 -20.91 3.18 -4.29
CA GLU A 216 -20.20 2.08 -3.63
C GLU A 216 -21.06 1.58 -2.46
N PRO A 217 -21.29 0.26 -2.31
CA PRO A 217 -21.98 -0.26 -1.13
C PRO A 217 -21.25 0.28 0.11
N ARG A 218 -21.95 0.67 1.17
CA ARG A 218 -21.33 1.19 2.40
C ARG A 218 -21.91 0.45 3.57
N ILE A 219 -21.05 -0.08 4.44
CA ILE A 219 -21.47 -0.72 5.67
C ILE A 219 -21.50 0.36 6.73
N GLN A 220 -22.70 0.66 7.25
CA GLN A 220 -22.87 1.55 8.39
C GLN A 220 -22.88 0.72 9.67
N ILE A 221 -21.98 1.03 10.59
CA ILE A 221 -22.01 0.49 11.96
C ILE A 221 -22.18 1.68 12.89
N ALA A 222 -23.39 1.84 13.44
CA ALA A 222 -23.80 2.98 14.25
C ALA A 222 -23.50 4.33 13.58
N ARG A 223 -22.45 5.04 14.01
CA ARG A 223 -22.05 6.37 13.50
C ARG A 223 -20.85 6.33 12.53
N ALA A 224 -20.24 5.15 12.35
CA ALA A 224 -19.11 4.94 11.46
C ALA A 224 -19.61 4.47 10.07
N THR A 225 -19.10 5.10 9.02
CA THR A 225 -19.36 4.67 7.63
C THR A 225 -18.10 4.00 7.09
N MET A 226 -18.20 2.72 6.80
CA MET A 226 -17.17 2.02 6.05
C MET A 226 -17.52 2.08 4.55
N PRO A 227 -16.55 2.33 3.66
CA PRO A 227 -16.72 1.90 2.29
C PRO A 227 -16.97 0.39 2.34
N GLY A 228 -17.93 -0.07 1.57
CA GLY A 228 -18.22 -1.48 1.37
C GLY A 228 -17.00 -2.15 0.76
N GLU A 229 -17.07 -3.47 0.72
CA GLU A 229 -15.94 -4.29 0.34
C GLU A 229 -15.34 -3.83 -1.00
N PRO A 230 -14.01 -3.87 -1.17
CA PRO A 230 -13.41 -3.52 -2.44
C PRO A 230 -13.86 -4.54 -3.48
N SER A 231 -14.90 -4.20 -4.24
CA SER A 231 -15.39 -4.98 -5.37
C SER A 231 -14.38 -4.87 -6.51
N THR A 232 -13.32 -5.69 -6.49
CA THR A 232 -12.43 -6.11 -7.61
C THR A 232 -11.80 -5.04 -8.53
N ARG A 233 -12.17 -3.77 -8.37
CA ARG A 233 -11.55 -2.58 -8.93
C ARG A 233 -10.55 -2.13 -7.88
N LEU A 234 -9.33 -1.80 -8.29
CA LEU A 234 -8.40 -1.10 -7.41
C LEU A 234 -9.07 0.19 -6.93
N VAL A 235 -9.74 0.13 -5.77
CA VAL A 235 -10.20 1.32 -5.03
C VAL A 235 -8.97 2.14 -4.59
N PHE A 236 -7.78 1.53 -4.59
CA PHE A 236 -6.47 2.18 -4.44
C PHE A 236 -6.06 3.09 -5.63
N LEU A 237 -6.82 3.13 -6.73
CA LEU A 237 -6.51 3.94 -7.93
C LEU A 237 -7.58 4.98 -8.28
N ARG A 238 -8.66 5.10 -7.51
CA ARG A 238 -9.56 6.26 -7.68
C ARG A 238 -9.04 7.40 -6.80
N PRO A 239 -8.53 8.51 -7.38
CA PRO A 239 -8.38 9.72 -6.59
C PRO A 239 -9.77 10.09 -6.04
N PRO A 240 -9.86 10.67 -4.84
CA PRO A 240 -11.09 11.32 -4.42
C PRO A 240 -11.51 12.28 -5.53
N CYS A 241 -12.79 12.24 -5.90
CA CYS A 241 -13.43 12.99 -7.01
C CYS A 241 -13.25 14.54 -6.90
N ASP A 242 -12.40 15.05 -6.00
CA ASP A 242 -12.13 16.47 -5.71
C ASP A 242 -10.67 16.92 -5.96
N VAL A 243 -9.79 16.07 -6.51
CA VAL A 243 -8.39 16.46 -6.84
C VAL A 243 -8.19 16.57 -8.34
N TRP A 244 -8.98 17.44 -8.99
CA TRP A 244 -8.65 18.06 -10.27
C TRP A 244 -9.25 19.47 -10.27
N ARG A 245 -8.44 20.44 -9.87
CA ARG A 245 -8.55 21.84 -10.32
C ARG A 245 -7.45 22.08 -11.33
#